data_AF-A0A9J6GBQ2-F1
#
_entry.id   AF-A0A9J6GBQ2-F1
#
_cell.length_a   1.000
_cell.length_b   1.000
_cell.length_c   1.000
_cell.angle_alpha   90.00
_cell.angle_beta   90.00
_cell.angle_gamma   90.00
#
_symmetry.space_group_name_H-M   'P 1'
#
loop_
_entity.id
_entity.type
_entity.pdbx_description
1 polymer ?
#
loop_
_entity_poly.entity_id
_entity_poly.type
_entity_poly.pdbx_seq_one_letter_code
_entity_poly.pdbx_strand_id
1 'polypeptide(L)'
;MKLLLLLSHGQASVERGFSINKQVAVENLAELSYISQRVICEAVKNHGGLLNVPIPKELKASVRQARHRYAAYLDKQKKQALSRQATSKRKELEQELDKMQGRKSKLQKTLKCLLESADRFSEEGEAKNNLTYLVKANSFCGKRNPCENCTAFTSLVSK
;
A
#
# COMPACT_ATOMS: atom_id res chain seq x y z
N MET A 1 3.71 -85.07 33.03
CA MET A 1 2.95 -83.98 32.36
C MET A 1 1.80 -83.58 33.27
N LYS A 2 1.78 -82.35 33.78
CA LYS A 2 0.64 -81.81 34.56
C LYS A 2 -0.04 -80.77 33.68
N LEU A 3 -1.25 -81.09 33.21
CA LEU A 3 -2.14 -80.14 32.55
C LEU A 3 -2.71 -79.22 33.64
N LEU A 4 -2.43 -77.93 33.54
CA LEU A 4 -3.04 -76.91 34.39
C LEU A 4 -4.25 -76.33 33.66
N LEU A 5 -5.45 -76.64 34.16
CA LEU A 5 -6.73 -76.10 33.66
C LEU A 5 -6.94 -74.69 34.23
N LEU A 6 -7.11 -73.71 33.32
CA LEU A 6 -7.57 -72.37 33.63
C LEU A 6 -9.08 -72.40 33.89
N LEU A 7 -9.51 -71.89 35.04
CA LEU A 7 -10.90 -71.50 35.28
C LEU A 7 -10.95 -69.98 35.48
N SER A 8 -11.53 -69.29 34.50
CA SER A 8 -11.93 -67.89 34.61
C SER A 8 -13.16 -67.81 35.52
N HIS A 9 -13.00 -67.27 36.72
CA HIS A 9 -14.15 -66.89 37.54
C HIS A 9 -14.15 -65.37 37.73
N GLY A 10 -14.98 -64.71 36.93
CA GLY A 10 -15.29 -63.30 37.11
C GLY A 10 -15.97 -63.09 38.45
N GLN A 11 -15.26 -62.42 39.36
CA GLN A 11 -15.78 -61.60 40.45
C GLN A 11 -14.65 -60.67 40.94
N ALA A 12 -14.55 -59.49 40.31
CA ALA A 12 -14.01 -58.31 40.97
C ALA A 12 -14.98 -57.18 40.63
N SER A 13 -15.97 -57.02 41.52
CA SER A 13 -16.93 -55.92 41.49
C SER A 13 -16.19 -54.58 41.41
N VAL A 14 -16.66 -53.74 40.50
CA VAL A 14 -16.40 -52.30 40.46
C VAL A 14 -16.91 -51.72 41.78
N GLU A 15 -16.12 -50.90 42.49
CA GLU A 15 -16.51 -49.67 43.22
C GLU A 15 -15.31 -49.12 44.04
N ARG A 16 -15.10 -47.79 43.95
CA ARG A 16 -14.05 -46.94 44.56
C ARG A 16 -12.70 -46.97 43.82
N GLY A 17 -12.37 -46.03 42.93
CA GLY A 17 -12.49 -44.57 43.10
C GLY A 17 -11.11 -44.02 43.49
N PHE A 18 -10.52 -43.22 42.59
CA PHE A 18 -9.18 -42.58 42.65
C PHE A 18 -8.01 -43.54 42.38
N SER A 19 -7.20 -43.37 41.33
CA SER A 19 -6.85 -42.17 40.59
C SER A 19 -6.64 -42.57 39.13
N ILE A 20 -7.30 -41.88 38.19
CA ILE A 20 -6.68 -41.68 36.87
C ILE A 20 -5.35 -41.02 37.21
N ASN A 21 -4.27 -41.79 37.24
CA ASN A 21 -2.94 -41.25 37.49
C ASN A 21 -2.74 -40.09 36.53
N LYS A 22 -2.81 -38.86 37.03
CA LYS A 22 -2.44 -37.66 36.26
C LYS A 22 -0.95 -37.70 35.84
N GLN A 23 -0.18 -38.67 36.34
CA GLN A 23 1.17 -38.98 35.89
C GLN A 23 1.22 -39.88 34.63
N VAL A 24 0.16 -40.63 34.31
CA VAL A 24 0.04 -41.40 33.05
C VAL A 24 -0.55 -40.53 31.92
N ALA A 25 -0.77 -39.23 32.16
CA ALA A 25 -1.25 -38.29 31.16
C ALA A 25 -0.19 -37.92 30.09
N VAL A 26 1.06 -38.41 30.21
CA VAL A 26 2.12 -38.18 29.21
C VAL A 26 1.96 -39.13 28.00
N GLU A 27 1.23 -40.24 28.15
CA GLU A 27 1.44 -41.41 27.29
C GLU A 27 0.28 -41.82 26.36
N ASN A 28 -0.64 -40.91 25.99
CA ASN A 28 -1.55 -41.16 24.87
C ASN A 28 -0.93 -40.74 23.52
N LEU A 29 0.37 -40.96 23.36
CA LEU A 29 1.08 -40.75 22.11
C LEU A 29 0.79 -41.93 21.17
N ALA A 30 0.60 -41.64 19.88
CA ALA A 30 0.49 -42.69 18.88
C ALA A 30 1.78 -43.53 18.86
N GLU A 31 1.68 -44.83 18.55
CA GLU A 31 2.82 -45.75 18.51
C GLU A 31 4.02 -45.21 17.71
N LEU A 32 3.74 -44.58 16.56
CA LEU A 32 4.74 -43.93 15.71
C LEU A 32 5.53 -42.83 16.43
N SER A 33 4.89 -42.13 17.37
CA SER A 33 5.54 -41.07 18.15
C SER A 33 6.56 -41.67 19.12
N TYR A 34 6.24 -42.80 19.76
CA TYR A 34 7.20 -43.52 20.61
C TYR A 34 8.38 -44.06 19.83
N ILE A 35 8.12 -44.66 18.66
CA ILE A 35 9.17 -45.16 17.77
C ILE A 35 10.09 -43.99 17.37
N SER A 36 9.51 -42.88 16.93
CA SER A 36 10.26 -41.69 16.52
C SER A 36 11.10 -41.11 17.66
N GLN A 37 10.51 -40.98 18.86
CA GLN A 37 11.21 -40.48 20.03
C GLN A 37 12.38 -41.39 20.43
N ARG A 38 12.17 -42.70 20.41
CA ARG A 38 13.24 -43.68 20.69
C ARG A 38 14.38 -43.56 19.69
N VAL A 39 14.08 -43.50 18.39
CA VAL A 39 15.08 -43.34 17.33
C VAL A 39 15.90 -42.06 17.53
N ILE A 40 15.25 -40.94 17.87
CA ILE A 40 15.94 -39.68 18.14
C ILE A 40 16.83 -39.78 19.38
N CYS A 41 16.30 -40.30 20.49
CA CYS A 41 17.06 -40.46 21.73
C CYS A 41 18.27 -41.39 21.56
N GLU A 42 18.10 -42.48 20.82
CA GLU A 42 19.19 -43.41 20.50
C GLU A 42 20.26 -42.75 19.63
N ALA A 43 19.86 -42.03 18.57
CA ALA A 43 20.78 -41.28 17.74
C ALA A 43 21.57 -40.24 18.56
N VAL A 44 20.92 -39.50 19.45
CA VAL A 44 21.59 -38.52 20.33
C VAL A 44 22.55 -39.19 21.31
N LYS A 45 22.15 -40.33 21.90
CA LYS A 45 23.01 -41.11 22.81
C LYS A 45 24.24 -41.65 22.08
N ASN A 46 24.08 -42.16 20.85
CA ASN A 46 25.18 -42.70 20.03
C ASN A 46 26.22 -41.63 19.70
N HIS A 47 25.82 -40.36 19.56
CA HIS A 47 26.74 -39.25 19.34
C HIS A 47 27.33 -38.68 20.65
N GLY A 48 27.00 -39.25 21.81
CA GLY A 48 27.51 -38.79 23.10
C GLY A 48 26.86 -37.49 23.61
N GLY A 49 25.62 -37.22 23.19
CA GLY A 49 24.82 -36.08 23.66
C GLY A 49 24.41 -35.11 22.55
N LEU A 50 23.51 -34.19 22.90
CA LEU A 50 22.86 -33.26 21.95
C LEU A 50 23.84 -32.33 21.23
N LEU A 51 24.90 -31.91 21.92
CA LEU A 51 25.89 -30.96 21.38
C LEU A 51 26.84 -31.60 20.36
N ASN A 52 26.94 -32.93 20.37
CA ASN A 52 27.89 -33.69 19.55
C ASN A 52 27.26 -34.24 18.28
N VAL A 53 25.95 -34.04 18.07
CA VAL A 53 25.26 -34.47 16.85
C VAL A 53 25.79 -33.68 15.65
N PRO A 54 26.35 -34.34 14.62
CA PRO A 54 26.96 -33.66 13.49
C PRO A 54 25.88 -32.98 12.65
N ILE A 55 25.95 -31.66 12.54
CA ILE A 55 25.09 -30.89 11.65
C ILE A 55 25.67 -30.95 10.23
N PRO A 56 24.96 -31.57 9.26
CA PRO A 56 25.50 -31.75 7.91
C PRO A 56 25.74 -30.41 7.22
N LYS A 57 26.79 -30.35 6.40
CA LYS A 57 27.18 -29.13 5.68
C LYS A 57 26.07 -28.63 4.76
N GLU A 58 25.33 -29.55 4.15
CA GLU A 58 24.18 -29.26 3.29
C GLU A 58 23.07 -28.53 4.04
N LEU A 59 22.75 -28.96 5.26
CA LEU A 59 21.75 -28.29 6.10
C LEU A 59 22.19 -26.86 6.44
N LYS A 60 23.47 -26.67 6.79
CA LYS A 60 24.02 -25.33 7.04
C LYS A 60 23.93 -24.44 5.79
N ALA A 61 24.25 -24.98 4.62
CA ALA A 61 24.16 -24.26 3.35
C ALA A 61 22.71 -23.87 3.01
N SER A 62 21.77 -24.82 3.16
CA SER A 62 20.34 -24.60 2.94
C SER A 62 19.80 -23.48 3.84
N VAL A 63 20.10 -23.53 5.14
CA VAL A 63 19.66 -22.50 6.10
C VAL A 63 20.26 -21.14 5.78
N ARG A 64 21.55 -21.07 5.43
CA ARG A 64 22.19 -19.81 4.99
C ARG A 64 21.49 -19.24 3.76
N GLN A 65 21.17 -20.09 2.78
CA GLN A 65 20.53 -19.63 1.56
C GLN A 65 19.08 -19.20 1.79
N ALA A 66 18.33 -19.91 2.62
CA ALA A 66 16.99 -19.49 3.04
C ALA A 66 17.02 -18.11 3.72
N ARG A 67 17.96 -17.90 4.65
CA ARG A 67 18.19 -16.59 5.28
C ARG A 67 18.53 -15.51 4.25
N HIS A 68 19.41 -15.80 3.30
CA HIS A 68 19.79 -14.86 2.26
C HIS A 68 18.60 -14.46 1.37
N ARG A 69 17.80 -15.44 0.92
CA ARG A 69 16.58 -15.19 0.14
C ARG A 69 15.60 -14.31 0.91
N TYR A 70 15.42 -14.59 2.21
CA TYR A 70 14.55 -13.79 3.07
C TYR A 70 15.04 -12.35 3.22
N ALA A 71 16.34 -12.15 3.46
CA ALA A 71 16.93 -10.81 3.53
C ALA A 71 16.74 -10.04 2.21
N ALA A 72 17.02 -10.69 1.06
CA ALA A 72 16.82 -10.09 -0.26
C ALA A 72 15.34 -9.73 -0.52
N TYR A 73 14.41 -10.55 -0.05
CA TYR A 73 12.97 -10.27 -0.11
C TYR A 73 12.60 -9.02 0.70
N LEU A 74 13.11 -8.89 1.93
CA LEU A 74 12.88 -7.71 2.76
C LEU A 74 13.44 -6.43 2.11
N ASP A 75 14.64 -6.50 1.53
CA ASP A 75 15.22 -5.35 0.82
C ASP A 75 14.42 -4.97 -0.42
N LYS A 76 13.90 -5.96 -1.17
CA LYS A 76 13.02 -5.71 -2.31
C LYS A 76 11.71 -5.05 -1.87
N GLN A 77 11.11 -5.51 -0.76
CA GLN A 77 9.92 -4.87 -0.18
C GLN A 77 10.18 -3.40 0.17
N LYS A 78 11.29 -3.10 0.86
CA LYS A 78 11.66 -1.73 1.21
C LYS A 78 11.83 -0.85 -0.03
N LYS A 79 12.55 -1.34 -1.05
CA LYS A 79 12.74 -0.61 -2.32
C LYS A 79 11.42 -0.38 -3.06
N GLN A 80 10.52 -1.36 -3.07
CA GLN A 80 9.19 -1.21 -3.67
C GLN A 80 8.31 -0.22 -2.90
N ALA A 81 8.36 -0.21 -1.56
CA ALA A 81 7.62 0.77 -0.77
C ALA A 81 8.09 2.21 -1.07
N LEU A 82 9.41 2.42 -1.14
CA LEU A 82 9.99 3.71 -1.50
C LEU A 82 9.62 4.13 -2.93
N SER A 83 9.67 3.22 -3.90
CA SER A 83 9.30 3.56 -5.28
C SER A 83 7.80 3.84 -5.45
N ARG A 84 6.94 3.10 -4.74
CA ARG A 84 5.49 3.36 -4.68
C ARG A 84 5.19 4.73 -4.09
N GLN A 85 5.88 5.11 -3.01
CA GLN A 85 5.71 6.43 -2.42
C GLN A 85 6.19 7.54 -3.38
N ALA A 86 7.35 7.37 -4.00
CA ALA A 86 7.88 8.33 -4.97
C ALA A 86 6.95 8.49 -6.19
N THR A 87 6.42 7.38 -6.69
CA THR A 87 5.47 7.40 -7.83
C THR A 87 4.11 7.99 -7.46
N SER A 88 3.59 7.74 -6.26
CA SER A 88 2.37 8.41 -5.78
C SER A 88 2.54 9.92 -5.74
N LYS A 89 3.63 10.39 -5.10
CA LYS A 89 3.95 11.82 -5.02
C LYS A 89 4.10 12.47 -6.40
N ARG A 90 4.74 11.79 -7.36
CA ARG A 90 4.85 12.27 -8.75
C ARG A 90 3.49 12.40 -9.42
N LYS A 91 2.62 11.39 -9.28
CA LYS A 91 1.26 11.41 -9.85
C LYS A 91 0.40 12.52 -9.23
N GLU A 92 0.53 12.75 -7.94
CA GLU A 92 -0.18 13.84 -7.25
C GLU A 92 0.23 15.21 -7.81
N LEU A 93 1.54 15.45 -7.97
CA LEU A 93 2.06 16.68 -8.57
C LEU A 93 1.64 16.85 -10.04
N GLU A 94 1.64 15.78 -10.81
CA GLU A 94 1.21 15.78 -12.22
C GLU A 94 -0.27 16.15 -12.34
N GLN A 95 -1.13 15.58 -11.50
CA GLN A 95 -2.56 15.95 -11.44
C GLN A 95 -2.76 17.42 -11.03
N GLU A 96 -1.93 17.94 -10.14
CA GLU A 96 -1.99 19.35 -9.75
C GLU A 96 -1.57 20.27 -10.90
N LEU A 97 -0.51 19.91 -11.64
CA LEU A 97 -0.08 20.62 -12.83
C LEU A 97 -1.18 20.64 -13.91
N ASP A 98 -1.82 19.51 -14.18
CA ASP A 98 -2.90 19.41 -15.16
C ASP A 98 -4.11 20.29 -14.77
N LYS A 99 -4.47 20.30 -13.48
CA LYS A 99 -5.52 21.19 -12.96
C LYS A 99 -5.17 22.65 -13.19
N MET A 100 -3.92 23.04 -12.90
CA MET A 100 -3.46 24.41 -13.07
C MET A 100 -3.37 24.82 -14.55
N GLN A 101 -2.89 23.94 -15.42
CA GLN A 101 -2.88 24.16 -16.87
C GLN A 101 -4.30 24.28 -17.43
N GLY A 102 -5.23 23.43 -16.97
CA GLY A 102 -6.64 23.52 -17.34
C GLY A 102 -7.29 24.85 -16.94
N ARG A 103 -7.01 25.34 -15.71
CA ARG A 103 -7.46 26.66 -15.25
C ARG A 103 -6.86 27.78 -16.11
N LYS A 104 -5.55 27.73 -16.39
CA LYS A 104 -4.86 28.69 -17.26
C LYS A 104 -5.49 28.75 -18.65
N SER A 105 -5.72 27.59 -19.28
CA SER A 105 -6.33 27.52 -20.61
C SER A 105 -7.75 28.11 -20.63
N LYS A 106 -8.57 27.82 -19.60
CA LYS A 106 -9.91 28.41 -19.46
C LYS A 106 -9.84 29.93 -19.34
N LEU A 107 -8.96 30.44 -18.46
CA LEU A 107 -8.77 31.88 -18.27
C LEU A 107 -8.29 32.58 -19.56
N GLN A 108 -7.38 31.95 -20.30
CA GLN A 108 -6.91 32.46 -21.59
C GLN A 108 -8.04 32.52 -22.62
N LYS A 109 -8.89 31.48 -22.69
CA LYS A 109 -10.07 31.48 -23.59
C LYS A 109 -11.07 32.56 -23.21
N THR A 110 -11.40 32.70 -21.92
CA THR A 110 -12.31 33.75 -21.46
C THR A 110 -11.75 35.13 -21.77
N LEU A 111 -10.45 35.34 -21.56
CA LEU A 111 -9.78 36.61 -21.89
C LEU A 111 -9.87 36.90 -23.39
N LYS A 112 -9.62 35.91 -24.25
CA LYS A 112 -9.75 36.06 -25.70
C LYS A 112 -11.19 36.41 -26.12
N CYS A 113 -12.20 35.71 -25.58
CA CYS A 113 -13.61 36.02 -25.90
C CYS A 113 -14.03 37.41 -25.42
N LEU A 114 -13.56 37.84 -24.25
CA LEU A 114 -13.83 39.20 -23.74
C LEU A 114 -13.18 40.26 -24.63
N LEU A 115 -11.95 40.03 -25.10
CA LEU A 115 -11.26 40.92 -26.04
C LEU A 115 -12.04 41.02 -27.36
N GLU A 116 -12.37 39.88 -27.98
CA GLU A 116 -13.15 39.86 -29.22
C GLU A 116 -14.51 40.56 -29.07
N SER A 117 -15.17 40.40 -27.92
CA SER A 117 -16.44 41.09 -27.64
C SER A 117 -16.24 42.60 -27.50
N ALA A 118 -15.16 43.03 -26.85
CA ALA A 118 -14.84 44.44 -26.72
C ALA A 118 -14.50 45.09 -28.06
N ASP A 119 -13.72 44.40 -28.89
CA ASP A 119 -13.32 44.88 -30.22
C ASP A 119 -14.57 45.04 -31.12
N ARG A 120 -15.49 44.05 -31.11
CA ARG A 120 -16.79 44.15 -31.81
C ARG A 120 -17.62 45.35 -31.36
N PHE A 121 -17.73 45.59 -30.05
CA PHE A 121 -18.46 46.76 -29.54
C PHE A 121 -17.77 48.08 -29.89
N SER A 122 -16.44 48.11 -30.04
CA SER A 122 -15.69 49.27 -30.52
C SER A 122 -16.01 49.56 -31.98
N GLU A 123 -15.89 48.56 -32.85
CA GLU A 123 -16.19 48.67 -34.28
C GLU A 123 -17.65 49.11 -34.53
N GLU A 124 -18.61 48.54 -33.80
CA GLU A 124 -20.01 48.96 -33.88
C GLU A 124 -20.25 50.39 -33.38
N GLY A 125 -19.52 50.82 -32.36
CA GLY A 125 -19.58 52.18 -31.83
C GLY A 125 -19.07 53.20 -32.82
N GLU A 126 -17.96 52.91 -33.50
CA GLU A 126 -17.37 53.74 -34.55
C GLU A 126 -18.29 53.80 -35.79
N ALA A 127 -18.81 52.67 -36.25
CA ALA A 127 -19.68 52.62 -37.43
C ALA A 127 -21.01 53.37 -37.23
N LYS A 128 -21.58 53.31 -36.01
CA LYS A 128 -22.86 53.95 -35.67
C LYS A 128 -22.71 55.33 -35.02
N ASN A 129 -21.47 55.81 -34.79
CA ASN A 129 -21.15 57.01 -34.01
C ASN A 129 -21.90 57.07 -32.66
N ASN A 130 -22.00 55.94 -31.96
CA ASN A 130 -22.80 55.83 -30.73
C ASN A 130 -21.91 55.53 -29.52
N LEU A 131 -21.77 56.56 -28.67
CA LEU A 131 -20.95 56.55 -27.46
C LEU A 131 -21.31 55.42 -26.48
N THR A 132 -22.57 54.97 -26.46
CA THR A 132 -23.03 53.90 -25.56
C THR A 132 -22.31 52.57 -25.82
N TYR A 133 -21.98 52.28 -27.08
CA TYR A 133 -21.25 51.06 -27.45
C TYR A 133 -19.77 51.14 -27.06
N LEU A 134 -19.16 52.33 -27.14
CA LEU A 134 -17.80 52.57 -26.66
C LEU A 134 -17.68 52.44 -25.14
N VAL A 135 -18.66 52.95 -24.39
CA VAL A 135 -18.73 52.75 -22.92
C VAL A 135 -18.86 51.27 -22.58
N LYS A 136 -19.67 50.51 -23.33
CA LYS A 136 -19.78 49.04 -23.17
C LYS A 136 -18.45 48.34 -23.48
N ALA A 137 -17.77 48.66 -24.58
CA ALA A 137 -16.45 48.11 -24.89
C ALA A 137 -15.44 48.35 -23.75
N ASN A 138 -15.42 49.57 -23.20
CA ASN A 138 -14.56 49.95 -22.08
C ASN A 138 -14.83 49.13 -20.81
N SER A 139 -16.08 48.73 -20.56
CA SER A 139 -16.43 47.87 -19.42
C SER A 139 -15.77 46.48 -19.49
N PHE A 140 -15.48 45.98 -20.70
CA PHE A 140 -14.75 44.72 -20.92
C PHE A 140 -13.22 44.92 -20.91
N CYS A 141 -12.73 46.14 -21.15
CA CYS A 141 -11.31 46.48 -21.30
C CYS A 141 -10.65 47.10 -20.06
N GLY A 142 -11.40 47.54 -19.06
CA GLY A 142 -10.97 48.44 -17.97
C GLY A 142 -9.83 47.97 -17.04
N LYS A 143 -9.17 46.84 -17.32
CA LYS A 143 -7.97 46.36 -16.60
C LYS A 143 -6.79 46.05 -17.52
N ARG A 144 -6.79 46.53 -18.77
CA ARG A 144 -5.62 46.49 -19.65
C ARG A 144 -4.56 47.43 -19.08
N ASN A 145 -3.28 47.03 -19.06
CA ASN A 145 -2.18 47.98 -18.92
C ASN A 145 -2.42 49.11 -19.93
N PRO A 146 -2.35 50.39 -19.53
CA PRO A 146 -2.79 51.50 -20.36
C PRO A 146 -2.02 51.47 -21.69
N CYS A 147 -2.74 51.21 -22.79
CA CYS A 147 -2.25 51.61 -24.10
C CYS A 147 -2.38 53.13 -24.17
N GLU A 148 -1.30 53.81 -24.54
CA GLU A 148 -1.15 55.27 -24.49
C GLU A 148 -2.24 56.04 -25.27
N ASN A 149 -2.96 55.37 -26.18
CA ASN A 149 -4.02 55.97 -27.00
C ASN A 149 -5.44 55.87 -26.40
N CYS A 150 -5.72 54.94 -25.47
CA CYS A 150 -7.08 54.78 -24.90
C CYS A 150 -7.34 55.65 -23.67
N THR A 151 -6.29 56.13 -22.99
CA THR A 151 -6.40 57.01 -21.82
C THR A 151 -6.91 58.42 -22.15
N ALA A 152 -6.88 58.83 -23.41
CA ALA A 152 -7.41 60.12 -23.85
C ALA A 152 -8.95 60.20 -23.79
N PHE A 153 -9.66 59.11 -24.12
CA PHE A 153 -11.12 59.15 -24.31
C PHE A 153 -11.92 59.06 -22.99
N THR A 154 -11.38 58.38 -21.97
CA THR A 154 -12.05 58.27 -20.65
C THR A 154 -12.06 59.58 -19.88
N SER A 155 -11.14 60.50 -20.17
CA SER A 155 -11.07 61.82 -19.56
C SER A 155 -12.10 62.83 -20.11
N LEU A 156 -12.70 62.56 -21.27
CA LEU A 156 -13.68 63.45 -21.92
C LEU A 156 -15.14 63.20 -21.51
N VAL A 157 -15.46 62.06 -20.90
CA VAL A 157 -16.83 61.69 -20.49
C VAL A 157 -17.13 62.07 -19.03
N SER A 158 -16.13 62.55 -18.28
CA SER A 158 -16.28 62.98 -16.87
C SER A 158 -16.32 64.51 -16.69
N LYS A 159 -16.70 65.27 -17.72
CA LYS A 159 -16.97 66.71 -17.63
C LYS A 159 -18.31 67.04 -18.27
#